data_AF-A0A388JXW3-F1
#
_entry.id   AF-A0A388JXW3-F1
#
_cell.length_a   1.000
_cell.length_b   1.000
_cell.length_c   1.000
_cell.angle_alpha   90.00
_cell.angle_beta   90.00
_cell.angle_gamma   90.00
#
_symmetry.space_group_name_H-M   'P 1'
#
loop_
_entity.id
_entity.type
_entity.pdbx_description
1 polymer ?
#
loop_
_entity_poly.entity_id
_entity_poly.type
_entity_poly.pdbx_seq_one_letter_code
_entity_poly.pdbx_strand_id
1 'polypeptide(L)'
;MFRPFVGEILIGKLKHCDETGLFSNFCLRCLLGSTLFVVRFRVADVKYPPIPIEHERNAKPFAPMQIVGDVNADGLGLLSWWS
;
A
#
# COMPACT_ATOMS: atom_id res chain seq x y z
N MET A 1 -12.12 13.12 0.61
CA MET A 1 -10.71 13.13 1.06
C MET A 1 -10.41 11.74 1.59
N PHE A 2 -9.37 11.06 1.09
CA PHE A 2 -9.03 9.71 1.55
C PHE A 2 -8.30 9.79 2.89
N ARG A 3 -8.89 9.22 3.96
CA ARG A 3 -8.33 9.19 5.33
C ARG A 3 -8.71 7.84 5.97
N PRO A 4 -7.91 6.80 5.75
CA PRO A 4 -8.20 5.48 6.30
C PRO A 4 -8.00 5.44 7.81
N PHE A 5 -8.71 4.54 8.48
CA PHE A 5 -8.63 4.36 9.92
C PHE A 5 -8.05 3.00 10.31
N VAL A 6 -7.51 2.91 11.52
CA VAL A 6 -6.96 1.66 12.06
C VAL A 6 -8.07 0.62 12.16
N GLY A 7 -7.85 -0.54 11.54
CA GLY A 7 -8.82 -1.63 11.46
C GLY A 7 -9.64 -1.67 10.17
N GLU A 8 -9.54 -0.66 9.31
CA GLU A 8 -10.20 -0.69 8.00
C GLU A 8 -9.58 -1.77 7.10
N ILE A 9 -10.41 -2.50 6.35
CA ILE A 9 -9.94 -3.44 5.34
C ILE A 9 -9.86 -2.72 4.00
N LEU A 10 -8.65 -2.61 3.46
CA LEU A 10 -8.41 -2.01 2.16
C LEU A 10 -8.04 -3.07 1.13
N ILE A 11 -8.38 -2.78 -0.12
CA ILE A 11 -8.09 -3.62 -1.27
C ILE A 11 -7.24 -2.81 -2.23
N GLY A 12 -6.06 -3.34 -2.57
CA GLY A 12 -5.11 -2.65 -3.41
C GLY A 12 -4.41 -3.59 -4.39
N LYS A 13 -3.95 -3.03 -5.50
CA LYS A 13 -3.00 -3.72 -6.39
C LYS A 13 -1.60 -3.60 -5.80
N LEU A 14 -0.91 -4.71 -5.74
CA LEU A 14 0.51 -4.73 -5.40
C LEU A 14 1.32 -4.01 -6.49
N LYS A 15 2.38 -3.29 -6.11
CA LYS A 15 3.27 -2.67 -7.11
C LYS A 15 4.72 -3.08 -7.00
N HIS A 16 5.24 -3.21 -5.78
CA HIS A 16 6.63 -3.56 -5.55
C HIS A 16 6.77 -4.28 -4.21
N CYS A 17 7.69 -5.23 -4.11
CA CYS A 17 7.95 -6.03 -2.91
C CYS A 17 9.44 -5.97 -2.58
N ASP A 18 9.78 -5.45 -1.41
CA ASP A 18 11.14 -5.44 -0.86
C ASP A 18 11.22 -6.37 0.35
N GLU A 19 12.42 -6.80 0.74
CA GLU A 19 12.66 -7.69 1.91
C GLU A 19 12.21 -7.07 3.25
N THR A 20 12.04 -5.75 3.29
CA THR A 20 11.52 -4.98 4.44
C THR A 20 10.02 -4.71 4.37
N GLY A 21 9.34 -5.00 3.26
CA GLY A 21 7.89 -4.83 3.14
C GLY A 21 7.35 -4.67 1.72
N LEU A 22 6.03 -4.69 1.63
CA LEU A 22 5.27 -4.56 0.38
C LEU A 22 4.88 -3.11 0.10
N PHE A 23 5.37 -2.55 -1.00
CA PHE A 23 5.04 -1.20 -1.46
C PHE A 23 3.91 -1.25 -2.49
N SER A 24 2.72 -0.80 -2.09
CA SER A 24 1.62 -0.49 -3.01
C SER A 24 1.58 1.01 -3.28
N ASN A 25 1.97 1.44 -4.47
CA ASN A 25 1.86 2.83 -4.87
C ASN A 25 0.53 3.01 -5.64
N PHE A 26 -0.48 3.56 -4.98
CA PHE A 26 -1.83 3.69 -5.53
C PHE A 26 -1.85 4.70 -6.69
N CYS A 27 -1.62 4.22 -7.91
CA CYS A 27 -1.66 5.05 -9.10
C CYS A 27 -2.95 4.74 -9.86
N LEU A 28 -3.74 5.80 -10.08
CA LEU A 28 -4.97 5.79 -10.86
C LEU A 28 -4.77 5.34 -12.34
N ARG A 29 -3.52 5.17 -12.79
CA ARG A 29 -3.14 4.83 -14.17
C ARG A 29 -2.85 3.34 -14.42
N CYS A 30 -2.92 2.46 -13.41
CA CYS A 30 -2.66 1.02 -13.55
C CYS A 30 -3.91 0.17 -13.84
N LEU A 31 -4.86 0.69 -14.64
CA LEU A 31 -6.10 -0.03 -15.00
C LEU A 31 -6.00 -0.84 -16.29
N LEU A 32 -4.91 -0.73 -17.07
CA LEU A 32 -4.83 -1.29 -18.44
C LEU A 32 -3.85 -2.45 -18.64
N GLY A 33 -3.22 -2.97 -17.59
CA GLY A 33 -2.35 -4.15 -17.68
C GLY A 33 -2.72 -5.16 -16.61
N SER A 34 -3.10 -6.36 -17.03
CA SER A 34 -3.49 -7.49 -16.18
C SER A 34 -2.52 -7.66 -15.00
N THR A 35 -3.01 -7.47 -13.78
CA THR A 35 -2.24 -7.79 -12.56
C THR A 35 -3.20 -8.44 -11.59
N LEU A 36 -3.07 -9.76 -11.47
CA LEU A 36 -3.89 -10.66 -10.64
C LEU A 36 -3.62 -10.46 -9.13
N PHE A 37 -2.60 -9.68 -8.77
CA PHE A 37 -2.15 -9.48 -7.40
C PHE A 37 -2.95 -8.38 -6.69
N VAL A 38 -4.24 -8.64 -6.51
CA VAL A 38 -5.09 -7.84 -5.64
C VAL A 38 -4.97 -8.42 -4.23
N VAL A 39 -4.56 -7.59 -3.28
CA VAL A 39 -4.36 -7.98 -1.88
C VAL A 39 -5.36 -7.27 -0.99
N ARG A 40 -5.96 -8.03 -0.07
CA ARG A 40 -6.73 -7.51 1.07
C ARG A 40 -5.80 -7.37 2.25
N PHE A 41 -5.75 -6.19 2.84
CA PHE A 41 -4.97 -5.96 4.04
C PHE A 41 -5.76 -5.10 5.02
N ARG A 42 -5.50 -5.31 6.31
CA ARG A 42 -6.07 -4.51 7.38
C ARG A 42 -5.12 -3.36 7.69
N VAL A 43 -5.63 -2.14 7.77
CA VAL A 43 -4.85 -0.98 8.17
C VAL A 43 -4.45 -1.13 9.63
N ALA A 44 -3.13 -1.19 9.88
CA ALA A 44 -2.56 -1.23 11.22
C ALA A 44 -2.18 0.17 11.69
N ASP A 45 -1.60 0.98 10.82
CA ASP A 45 -1.15 2.34 11.16
C ASP A 45 -1.12 3.26 9.92
N VAL A 46 -1.27 4.57 10.15
CA VAL A 46 -1.22 5.60 9.11
C VAL A 46 -0.27 6.71 9.56
N LYS A 47 0.86 6.84 8.87
CA LYS A 47 1.89 7.84 9.17
C LYS A 47 1.89 8.96 8.15
N TYR A 48 2.09 10.17 8.65
CA TYR A 48 2.23 11.39 7.87
C TYR A 48 3.64 11.94 8.05
N PRO A 49 4.61 11.50 7.24
CA PRO A 49 5.97 12.03 7.34
C PRO A 49 5.96 13.53 6.99
N PRO A 50 6.76 14.37 7.69
CA PRO A 50 6.90 15.76 7.34
C PRO A 50 7.54 15.89 5.95
N ILE A 51 7.16 16.94 5.23
CA ILE A 51 7.67 17.19 3.88
C ILE A 51 9.18 17.45 3.98
N PRO A 52 10.03 16.61 3.37
CA PRO A 52 11.46 16.85 3.36
C PRO A 52 11.72 18.11 2.52
N ILE A 53 12.48 19.06 3.07
CA ILE A 53 12.82 20.31 2.38
C ILE A 53 13.97 20.05 1.39
N GLU A 54 14.84 19.10 1.70
CA GLU A 54 15.97 18.68 0.87
C GLU A 54 15.59 17.46 0.03
N HIS A 55 15.53 17.67 -1.29
CA HIS A 55 15.28 16.62 -2.26
C HIS A 55 16.60 16.26 -2.96
N GLU A 56 17.30 15.26 -2.44
CA GLU A 56 18.42 14.62 -3.13
C GLU A 56 17.94 14.07 -4.49
N ARG A 57 18.71 14.30 -5.57
CA ARG A 57 18.32 13.96 -6.96
C ARG A 57 18.03 12.47 -7.21
N ASN A 58 18.40 11.60 -6.28
CA ASN A 58 18.23 10.15 -6.37
C ASN A 58 17.38 9.56 -5.22
N ALA A 59 16.74 10.41 -4.41
CA ALA A 59 15.91 9.95 -3.31
C ALA A 59 14.57 9.37 -3.79
N LYS A 60 14.03 8.44 -3.00
CA LYS A 60 12.71 7.83 -3.23
C LYS A 60 11.65 8.95 -3.27
N PRO A 61 10.67 8.92 -4.20
CA PRO A 61 9.63 9.93 -4.27
C PRO A 61 8.92 10.08 -2.93
N PHE A 62 8.73 11.32 -2.48
CA PHE A 62 8.07 11.61 -1.21
C PHE A 62 6.62 11.13 -1.24
N ALA A 63 6.25 10.28 -0.28
CA ALA A 63 4.89 9.82 -0.08
C ALA A 63 4.26 10.63 1.07
N PRO A 64 3.27 11.50 0.79
CA PRO A 64 2.65 12.35 1.82
C PRO A 64 1.84 11.57 2.87
N MET A 65 1.53 10.30 2.59
CA MET A 65 0.85 9.39 3.49
C MET A 65 1.45 7.99 3.30
N GLN A 66 1.80 7.35 4.41
CA GLN A 66 2.26 5.97 4.44
C GLN A 66 1.27 5.15 5.26
N ILE A 67 0.70 4.12 4.64
CA ILE A 67 -0.23 3.20 5.31
C ILE A 67 0.52 1.91 5.56
N VAL A 68 0.57 1.49 6.82
CA VAL A 68 1.11 0.19 7.22
C VAL A 68 -0.08 -0.74 7.41
N GLY A 69 -0.10 -1.83 6.64
CA GLY A 69 -1.14 -2.83 6.69
C GLY A 69 -0.60 -4.17 7.18
N ASP A 70 -1.43 -4.91 7.91
CA ASP A 70 -1.18 -6.30 8.26
C ASP A 70 -2.11 -7.23 7.48
N VAL A 71 -1.63 -8.45 7.24
CA VAL A 71 -2.27 -9.48 6.41
C VAL A 71 -2.54 -10.75 7.23
N ASN A 72 -2.14 -10.78 8.51
CA ASN A 72 -2.17 -11.96 9.38
C ASN A 72 -3.56 -12.30 9.96
N ALA A 73 -4.64 -12.19 9.17
CA ALA A 73 -5.97 -12.60 9.62
C ALA A 73 -6.73 -13.36 8.54
N ASP A 74 -7.76 -14.11 8.95
CA ASP A 74 -8.59 -14.91 8.05
C ASP A 74 -9.29 -14.02 7.00
N GLY A 75 -9.24 -14.44 5.73
CA GLY A 75 -9.79 -13.67 4.61
C GLY A 75 -8.90 -12.51 4.12
N LEU A 76 -7.72 -12.29 4.72
CA LEU A 76 -6.72 -11.31 4.28
C LEU A 76 -5.63 -11.97 3.43
N GLY A 77 -4.92 -11.18 2.62
CA GLY A 77 -3.92 -11.67 1.67
C GLY A 77 -4.39 -11.56 0.23
N LEU A 78 -3.79 -12.35 -0.65
CA LEU A 78 -4.15 -12.32 -2.06
C LEU A 78 -5.59 -12.83 -2.21
N LEU A 79 -6.40 -12.15 -3.01
CA LEU A 79 -7.76 -12.60 -3.30
C LEU A 79 -7.80 -14.03 -3.86
N SER A 80 -6.74 -14.44 -4.55
CA SER A 80 -6.58 -15.78 -5.10
C SER A 80 -6.37 -16.89 -4.05
N TRP A 81 -6.05 -16.56 -2.79
CA TRP A 81 -5.86 -17.56 -1.73
C TRP A 81 -7.17 -18.06 -1.13
N TRP A 82 -8.24 -17.30 -1.31
CA TRP A 82 -9.56 -17.55 -0.71
C TRP A 82 -10.59 -17.95 -1.77
N SER A 83 -10.12 -18.45 -2.92
CA SER A 83 -10.96 -18.93 -4.02
C SER A 83 -11.36 -20.38 -3.86
#